data_AF-A0A1E4IMP4-F1
#
_entry.id   AF-A0A1E4IMP4-F1
#
_cell.length_a   1.000
_cell.length_b   1.000
_cell.length_c   1.000
_cell.angle_alpha   90.00
_cell.angle_beta   90.00
_cell.angle_gamma   90.00
#
_symmetry.space_group_name_H-M   'P 1'
#
loop_
_entity.id
_entity.type
_entity.pdbx_description
1 polymer ?
#
loop_
_entity_poly.entity_id
_entity_poly.type
_entity_poly.pdbx_seq_one_letter_code
_entity_poly.pdbx_strand_id
1 'polypeptide(L)'
;MQIRFTDFNNAGNVVAGTYATEWAEIEHVLTAMPLHLKASDQAGIQGKAIFDPVGTNQHIADQLTTAPRSWAGGIPIPAEFSFLGTDIDFGKNGVVVEVQFSNYPFLLNNTVRSELFFRAQTVFHARPTQLVVIVTKAGMFPSSQSTLYYEQALNQLTALAQHGVFTVPIRLVGLFTPVGHVSATWTEYSAARYSRTVGSRSQRQFTIINGRAGRCRIDQVLTANDF
;
A
#
# COMPACT_ATOMS: atom_id res chain seq x y z
N MET A 1 -10.68 0.82 -4.53
CA MET A 1 -10.02 2.04 -5.05
C MET A 1 -9.72 1.87 -6.54
N GLN A 2 -9.38 2.93 -7.27
CA GLN A 2 -8.78 2.75 -8.60
C GLN A 2 -7.33 2.33 -8.44
N ILE A 3 -6.83 1.40 -9.25
CA ILE A 3 -5.42 1.01 -9.21
C ILE A 3 -4.73 1.33 -10.54
N ARG A 4 -3.46 1.66 -10.46
CA ARG A 4 -2.52 1.65 -11.59
C ARG A 4 -1.32 0.83 -11.18
N PHE A 5 -0.66 0.18 -12.12
CA PHE A 5 0.56 -0.56 -11.81
C PHE A 5 1.61 -0.43 -12.89
N THR A 6 2.86 -0.65 -12.50
CA THR A 6 4.01 -0.74 -13.39
C THR A 6 4.80 -2.00 -13.04
N ASP A 7 5.14 -2.75 -14.09
CA ASP A 7 5.88 -4.00 -13.96
C ASP A 7 7.37 -3.77 -14.27
N PHE A 8 8.22 -4.34 -13.42
CA PHE A 8 9.67 -4.37 -13.58
C PHE A 8 10.14 -5.83 -13.73
N ASN A 9 11.24 -6.03 -14.45
CA ASN A 9 11.86 -7.35 -14.63
C ASN A 9 10.86 -8.45 -15.03
N ASN A 10 10.05 -8.16 -16.06
CA ASN A 10 9.08 -9.09 -16.64
C ASN A 10 7.94 -9.52 -15.70
N ALA A 11 7.68 -8.78 -14.60
CA ALA A 11 6.60 -9.08 -13.66
C ALA A 11 5.23 -9.26 -14.34
N GLY A 12 4.94 -8.53 -15.42
CA GLY A 12 3.69 -8.68 -16.17
C GLY A 12 3.48 -10.08 -16.73
N ASN A 13 4.52 -10.69 -17.31
CA ASN A 13 4.45 -12.05 -17.84
C ASN A 13 4.46 -13.10 -16.72
N VAL A 14 5.22 -12.85 -15.65
CA VAL A 14 5.24 -13.70 -14.45
C VAL A 14 3.85 -13.77 -13.82
N VAL A 15 3.16 -12.63 -13.74
CA VAL A 15 1.76 -12.55 -13.29
C VAL A 15 0.82 -13.24 -14.26
N ALA A 16 0.87 -12.91 -15.56
CA ALA A 16 -0.06 -13.47 -16.55
C ALA A 16 0.05 -15.00 -16.69
N GLY A 17 1.21 -15.57 -16.41
CA GLY A 17 1.42 -17.02 -16.39
C GLY A 17 1.12 -17.64 -15.03
N THR A 18 2.13 -17.69 -14.17
CA THR A 18 2.13 -18.53 -12.94
C THR A 18 1.29 -17.96 -11.80
N TYR A 19 1.07 -16.64 -11.78
CA TYR A 19 0.57 -15.92 -10.61
C TYR A 19 -0.73 -15.14 -10.88
N ALA A 20 -1.49 -15.54 -11.89
CA ALA A 20 -2.71 -14.85 -12.28
C ALA A 20 -3.78 -14.88 -11.18
N THR A 21 -3.88 -16.01 -10.47
CA THR A 21 -4.80 -16.18 -9.33
C THR A 21 -4.43 -15.29 -8.16
N GLU A 22 -3.16 -15.31 -7.73
CA GLU A 22 -2.67 -14.46 -6.64
C GLU A 22 -2.84 -12.98 -6.97
N TRP A 23 -2.58 -12.58 -8.21
CA TRP A 23 -2.83 -11.20 -8.64
C TRP A 23 -4.31 -10.85 -8.62
N ALA A 24 -5.20 -11.69 -9.14
CA ALA A 24 -6.63 -11.43 -9.14
C ALA A 24 -7.20 -11.25 -7.73
N GLU A 25 -6.68 -12.00 -6.76
CA GLU A 25 -7.02 -11.85 -5.34
C GLU A 25 -6.58 -10.48 -4.79
N ILE A 26 -5.32 -10.08 -5.03
CA ILE A 26 -4.80 -8.76 -4.61
C ILE A 26 -5.60 -7.64 -5.28
N GLU A 27 -5.75 -7.70 -6.60
CA GLU A 27 -6.47 -6.70 -7.39
C GLU A 27 -7.91 -6.54 -6.90
N HIS A 28 -8.61 -7.64 -6.63
CA HIS A 28 -9.96 -7.59 -6.07
C HIS A 28 -9.99 -6.87 -4.71
N VAL A 29 -9.07 -7.19 -3.79
CA VAL A 29 -9.02 -6.52 -2.48
C VAL A 29 -8.78 -5.02 -2.65
N LEU A 30 -7.79 -4.64 -3.45
CA LEU A 30 -7.44 -3.23 -3.63
C LEU A 30 -8.53 -2.43 -4.36
N THR A 31 -9.22 -3.05 -5.33
CA THR A 31 -10.28 -2.41 -6.10
C THR A 31 -11.60 -2.31 -5.35
N ALA A 32 -11.94 -3.29 -4.51
CA ALA A 32 -13.11 -3.26 -3.64
C ALA A 32 -12.94 -2.33 -2.42
N MET A 33 -11.71 -2.05 -2.00
CA MET A 33 -11.43 -1.24 -0.82
C MET A 33 -11.94 0.21 -0.95
N PRO A 34 -12.70 0.75 0.03
CA PRO A 34 -13.03 2.17 0.06
C PRO A 34 -11.79 3.02 0.37
N LEU A 35 -11.81 4.30 0.00
CA LEU A 35 -10.79 5.23 0.47
C LEU A 35 -10.86 5.31 2.01
N HIS A 36 -9.72 5.19 2.69
CA HIS A 36 -9.61 5.36 4.14
C HIS A 36 -8.97 6.71 4.45
N LEU A 37 -9.63 7.49 5.31
CA LEU A 37 -9.23 8.82 5.72
C LEU A 37 -9.24 8.95 7.24
N LYS A 38 -8.38 9.83 7.72
CA LYS A 38 -8.29 10.23 9.13
C LYS A 38 -7.99 11.72 9.23
N ALA A 39 -8.19 12.28 10.42
CA ALA A 39 -7.73 13.62 10.73
C ALA A 39 -6.20 13.68 10.76
N SER A 40 -5.64 14.71 10.17
CA SER A 40 -4.24 15.08 10.36
C SER A 40 -4.03 15.67 11.75
N ASP A 41 -2.86 15.38 12.33
CA ASP A 41 -2.34 16.03 13.54
C ASP A 41 -1.06 16.84 13.25
N GLN A 42 -0.79 17.10 11.97
CA GLN A 42 0.35 17.92 11.56
C GLN A 42 0.03 19.42 11.78
N ALA A 43 0.99 20.15 12.35
CA ALA A 43 0.92 21.60 12.51
C ALA A 43 0.54 22.30 11.18
N GLY A 44 -0.49 23.16 11.22
CA GLY A 44 -1.01 23.95 10.10
C GLY A 44 -2.12 23.28 9.29
N ILE A 45 -2.38 21.99 9.51
CA ILE A 45 -3.45 21.24 8.82
C ILE A 45 -4.22 20.31 9.77
N GLN A 46 -4.19 20.55 11.08
CA GLN A 46 -4.88 19.73 12.05
C GLN A 46 -6.37 19.60 11.72
N GLY A 47 -6.93 18.40 11.91
CA GLY A 47 -8.32 18.08 11.61
C GLY A 47 -8.63 17.86 10.13
N LYS A 48 -7.77 18.31 9.19
CA LYS A 48 -7.99 18.09 7.76
C LYS A 48 -7.86 16.61 7.41
N ALA A 49 -8.67 16.17 6.44
CA ALA A 49 -8.63 14.80 5.96
C ALA A 49 -7.32 14.49 5.24
N ILE A 50 -6.67 13.41 5.66
CA ILE A 50 -5.49 12.83 5.04
C ILE A 50 -5.68 11.33 4.83
N PHE A 51 -4.90 10.75 3.92
CA PHE A 51 -4.84 9.30 3.73
C PHE A 51 -4.54 8.59 5.05
N ASP A 52 -5.33 7.57 5.36
CA ASP A 52 -5.19 6.77 6.57
C ASP A 52 -4.42 5.46 6.27
N PRO A 53 -3.09 5.42 6.51
CA PRO A 53 -2.32 4.20 6.27
C PRO A 53 -2.68 3.07 7.25
N VAL A 54 -3.19 3.39 8.44
CA VAL A 54 -3.53 2.38 9.46
C VAL A 54 -4.81 1.66 9.06
N GLY A 55 -5.87 2.42 8.75
CA GLY A 55 -7.13 1.86 8.26
C GLY A 55 -6.95 1.09 6.95
N THR A 56 -6.14 1.62 6.02
CA THR A 56 -5.84 0.95 4.75
C THR A 56 -5.10 -0.38 4.96
N ASN A 57 -4.04 -0.40 5.79
CA ASN A 57 -3.30 -1.62 6.09
C ASN A 57 -4.19 -2.68 6.76
N GLN A 58 -5.01 -2.27 7.73
CA GLN A 58 -5.92 -3.19 8.41
C GLN A 58 -6.93 -3.79 7.42
N HIS A 59 -7.53 -2.98 6.55
CA HIS A 59 -8.46 -3.48 5.54
C HIS A 59 -7.82 -4.51 4.62
N ILE A 60 -6.62 -4.21 4.10
CA ILE A 60 -5.89 -5.14 3.22
C ILE A 60 -5.57 -6.44 3.97
N ALA A 61 -5.08 -6.34 5.21
CA ALA A 61 -4.78 -7.50 6.04
C ALA A 61 -6.01 -8.39 6.28
N ASP A 62 -7.13 -7.79 6.70
CA ASP A 62 -8.38 -8.51 6.97
C ASP A 62 -8.87 -9.24 5.72
N GLN A 63 -8.81 -8.58 4.56
CA GLN A 63 -9.35 -9.12 3.31
C GLN A 63 -8.45 -10.17 2.63
N LEU A 64 -7.12 -10.05 2.76
CA LEU A 64 -6.17 -11.03 2.22
C LEU A 64 -6.07 -12.29 3.08
N THR A 65 -6.07 -12.13 4.42
CA THR A 65 -5.85 -13.27 5.34
C THR A 65 -7.10 -14.11 5.58
N THR A 66 -8.30 -13.57 5.31
CA THR A 66 -9.57 -14.31 5.47
C THR A 66 -9.83 -15.25 4.29
N ALA A 67 -10.53 -16.37 4.56
CA ALA A 67 -11.01 -17.28 3.53
C ALA A 67 -11.94 -16.55 2.51
N PRO A 68 -11.87 -16.88 1.21
CA PRO A 68 -11.14 -18.01 0.62
C PRO A 68 -9.67 -17.70 0.25
N ARG A 69 -9.19 -16.48 0.45
CA ARG A 69 -7.85 -16.07 -0.03
C ARG A 69 -6.74 -16.61 0.83
N SER A 70 -6.89 -16.57 2.16
CA SER A 70 -5.98 -17.22 3.13
C SER A 70 -4.50 -16.93 2.89
N TRP A 71 -4.16 -15.67 2.58
CA TRP A 71 -2.76 -15.23 2.56
C TRP A 71 -2.18 -15.33 3.97
N ALA A 72 -0.93 -15.77 4.07
CA ALA A 72 -0.22 -15.69 5.35
C ALA A 72 0.22 -14.23 5.56
N GLY A 73 -0.06 -13.67 6.73
CA GLY A 73 0.30 -12.31 7.10
C GLY A 73 1.34 -12.28 8.22
N GLY A 74 2.21 -11.28 8.23
CA GLY A 74 3.28 -11.12 9.24
C GLY A 74 4.23 -12.31 9.27
N ILE A 75 4.68 -12.75 8.09
CA ILE A 75 5.48 -13.97 7.95
C ILE A 75 6.90 -13.68 8.41
N PRO A 76 7.44 -14.41 9.40
CA PRO A 76 8.76 -14.14 9.94
C PRO A 76 9.85 -14.35 8.87
N ILE A 77 10.80 -13.43 8.83
CA ILE A 77 12.01 -13.59 8.01
C ILE A 77 12.89 -14.68 8.64
N PRO A 78 13.44 -15.62 7.84
CA PRO A 78 14.33 -16.66 8.35
C PRO A 78 15.52 -16.10 9.14
N ALA A 79 15.99 -16.85 10.13
CA ALA A 79 16.99 -16.37 11.08
C ALA A 79 18.29 -15.92 10.40
N GLU A 80 18.71 -16.62 9.35
CA GLU A 80 19.87 -16.29 8.52
C GLU A 80 19.75 -14.93 7.80
N PHE A 81 18.53 -14.39 7.67
CA PHE A 81 18.23 -13.10 7.07
C PHE A 81 17.64 -12.08 8.06
N SER A 82 17.70 -12.36 9.37
CA SER A 82 17.13 -11.49 10.43
C SER A 82 17.66 -10.04 10.42
N PHE A 83 18.84 -9.81 9.83
CA PHE A 83 19.38 -8.47 9.62
C PHE A 83 18.61 -7.63 8.57
N LEU A 84 17.71 -8.25 7.79
CA LEU A 84 16.87 -7.60 6.78
C LEU A 84 15.48 -7.20 7.32
N GLY A 85 15.16 -7.58 8.57
CA GLY A 85 13.89 -7.27 9.23
C GLY A 85 13.34 -8.45 10.03
N THR A 86 12.18 -8.25 10.63
CA THR A 86 11.48 -9.28 11.42
C THR A 86 10.55 -10.13 10.57
N ASP A 87 9.86 -9.51 9.63
CA ASP A 87 8.79 -10.12 8.85
C ASP A 87 8.60 -9.43 7.47
N ILE A 88 7.79 -10.08 6.64
CA ILE A 88 7.15 -9.50 5.45
C ILE A 88 5.64 -9.39 5.67
N ASP A 89 4.98 -8.43 5.02
CA ASP A 89 3.56 -8.15 5.28
C ASP A 89 2.67 -9.33 4.92
N PHE A 90 2.75 -9.83 3.67
CA PHE A 90 2.00 -11.00 3.23
C PHE A 90 2.75 -11.89 2.25
N GLY A 91 2.42 -13.17 2.23
CA GLY A 91 2.95 -14.13 1.28
C GLY A 91 1.97 -15.22 0.90
N LYS A 92 1.98 -15.61 -0.38
CA LYS A 92 1.23 -16.76 -0.91
C LYS A 92 1.93 -17.33 -2.14
N ASN A 93 2.20 -18.62 -2.09
CA ASN A 93 2.74 -19.41 -3.21
C ASN A 93 3.96 -18.79 -3.92
N GLY A 94 4.86 -18.08 -3.24
CA GLY A 94 6.03 -17.44 -3.87
C GLY A 94 5.80 -16.00 -4.35
N VAL A 95 4.61 -15.44 -4.12
CA VAL A 95 4.35 -14.00 -4.16
C VAL A 95 4.56 -13.42 -2.77
N VAL A 96 5.33 -12.34 -2.70
CA VAL A 96 5.49 -11.48 -1.52
C VAL A 96 4.75 -10.17 -1.78
N VAL A 97 3.96 -9.70 -0.81
CA VAL A 97 3.27 -8.41 -0.89
C VAL A 97 3.80 -7.52 0.24
N GLU A 98 4.12 -6.28 -0.12
CA GLU A 98 4.57 -5.23 0.77
C GLU A 98 3.63 -4.03 0.64
N VAL A 99 2.91 -3.68 1.71
CA VAL A 99 2.00 -2.53 1.74
C VAL A 99 2.70 -1.34 2.38
N GLN A 100 3.34 -0.54 1.53
CA GLN A 100 4.31 0.44 1.98
C GLN A 100 3.74 1.87 2.01
N PHE A 101 3.26 2.27 3.19
CA PHE A 101 2.80 3.65 3.46
C PHE A 101 3.63 4.39 4.52
N SER A 102 4.77 3.81 4.94
CA SER A 102 5.76 4.47 5.80
C SER A 102 6.60 5.47 4.99
N ASN A 103 7.69 5.99 5.59
CA ASN A 103 8.54 6.96 4.93
C ASN A 103 9.23 6.39 3.67
N TYR A 104 9.55 7.28 2.71
CA TYR A 104 10.04 6.89 1.38
C TYR A 104 11.30 6.00 1.34
N PRO A 105 12.26 6.04 2.30
CA PRO A 105 13.40 5.13 2.27
C PRO A 105 13.02 3.65 2.34
N PHE A 106 11.86 3.32 2.92
CA PHE A 106 11.39 1.93 2.97
C PHE A 106 11.15 1.32 1.59
N LEU A 107 10.95 2.12 0.53
CA LEU A 107 10.86 1.55 -0.82
C LEU A 107 12.15 0.81 -1.18
N LEU A 108 13.29 1.48 -1.01
CA LEU A 108 14.59 0.90 -1.38
C LEU A 108 14.97 -0.23 -0.44
N ASN A 109 14.64 -0.12 0.85
CA ASN A 109 14.78 -1.22 1.79
C ASN A 109 13.98 -2.45 1.32
N ASN A 110 12.68 -2.29 1.02
CA ASN A 110 11.81 -3.36 0.56
C ASN A 110 12.29 -3.97 -0.76
N THR A 111 12.81 -3.14 -1.66
CA THR A 111 13.35 -3.59 -2.96
C THR A 111 14.59 -4.45 -2.77
N VAL A 112 15.57 -3.97 -1.99
CA VAL A 112 16.85 -4.68 -1.79
C VAL A 112 16.66 -5.95 -0.98
N ARG A 113 15.85 -5.95 0.08
CA ARG A 113 15.58 -7.19 0.85
C ARG A 113 14.86 -8.23 0.00
N SER A 114 13.92 -7.80 -0.85
CA SER A 114 13.21 -8.71 -1.75
C SER A 114 14.11 -9.29 -2.85
N GLU A 115 15.07 -8.51 -3.36
CA GLU A 115 16.09 -9.02 -4.27
C GLU A 115 16.92 -10.14 -3.62
N LEU A 116 17.32 -9.97 -2.36
CA LEU A 116 18.05 -11.01 -1.63
C LEU A 116 17.18 -12.25 -1.40
N PHE A 117 15.92 -12.09 -1.01
CA PHE A 117 14.99 -13.21 -0.85
C PHE A 117 14.76 -13.98 -2.16
N PHE A 118 14.65 -13.27 -3.27
CA PHE A 118 14.54 -13.87 -4.59
C PHE A 118 15.80 -14.66 -4.96
N ARG A 119 16.99 -14.07 -4.80
CA ARG A 119 18.26 -14.77 -5.11
C ARG A 119 18.51 -15.96 -4.21
N ALA A 120 18.16 -15.86 -2.93
CA ALA A 120 18.29 -16.94 -1.96
C ALA A 120 17.19 -18.01 -2.11
N GLN A 121 16.22 -17.81 -3.01
CA GLN A 121 15.06 -18.69 -3.17
C GLN A 121 14.30 -18.87 -1.84
N THR A 122 14.22 -17.80 -1.04
CA THR A 122 13.58 -17.81 0.27
C THR A 122 12.10 -18.18 0.14
N VAL A 123 11.66 -19.10 0.99
CA VAL A 123 10.31 -19.65 1.00
C VAL A 123 9.53 -19.03 2.16
N PHE A 124 8.67 -18.06 1.87
CA PHE A 124 7.76 -17.48 2.88
C PHE A 124 6.41 -18.19 2.95
N HIS A 125 6.08 -18.99 1.94
CA HIS A 125 4.87 -19.82 1.92
C HIS A 125 5.19 -21.20 1.34
N ALA A 126 4.38 -21.74 0.43
CA ALA A 126 4.56 -23.05 -0.19
C ALA A 126 5.64 -23.08 -1.29
N ARG A 127 6.11 -21.94 -1.80
CA ARG A 127 7.09 -21.85 -2.90
C ARG A 127 8.14 -20.75 -2.65
N PRO A 128 9.33 -20.85 -3.26
CA PRO A 128 10.33 -19.77 -3.27
C PRO A 128 9.75 -18.46 -3.79
N THR A 129 10.30 -17.35 -3.31
CA THR A 129 9.98 -16.00 -3.78
C THR A 129 10.30 -15.88 -5.27
N GLN A 130 9.30 -15.51 -6.08
CA GLN A 130 9.47 -15.26 -7.52
C GLN A 130 8.81 -13.97 -8.00
N LEU A 131 7.91 -13.39 -7.20
CA LEU A 131 7.23 -12.15 -7.52
C LEU A 131 7.06 -11.31 -6.25
N VAL A 132 7.30 -10.00 -6.38
CA VAL A 132 7.05 -9.02 -5.34
C VAL A 132 5.98 -8.05 -5.83
N VAL A 133 4.98 -7.78 -4.99
CA VAL A 133 3.97 -6.75 -5.23
C VAL A 133 4.12 -5.67 -4.17
N ILE A 134 4.46 -4.46 -4.58
CA ILE A 134 4.60 -3.32 -3.67
C ILE A 134 3.38 -2.42 -3.83
N VAL A 135 2.54 -2.33 -2.81
CA VAL A 135 1.34 -1.47 -2.80
C VAL A 135 1.68 -0.13 -2.18
N THR A 136 1.38 0.95 -2.89
CA THR A 136 1.65 2.33 -2.50
C THR A 136 0.42 3.20 -2.71
N LYS A 137 0.31 4.33 -2.01
CA LYS A 137 -0.72 5.34 -2.29
C LYS A 137 -0.26 6.25 -3.43
N ALA A 138 -1.17 6.80 -4.23
CA ALA A 138 -0.83 7.84 -5.18
C ALA A 138 -0.39 9.14 -4.51
N GLY A 139 0.44 9.92 -5.21
CA GLY A 139 0.89 11.25 -4.79
C GLY A 139 -0.24 12.26 -4.69
N MET A 140 -1.42 11.95 -5.26
CA MET A 140 -2.60 12.81 -5.19
C MET A 140 -3.13 13.00 -3.77
N PHE A 141 -2.91 12.05 -2.86
CA PHE A 141 -3.48 12.13 -1.52
C PHE A 141 -2.69 13.07 -0.60
N PRO A 142 -3.35 13.99 0.13
CA PRO A 142 -2.72 14.61 1.27
C PRO A 142 -2.43 13.52 2.32
N SER A 143 -1.22 13.52 2.86
CA SER A 143 -0.74 12.48 3.79
C SER A 143 0.26 13.07 4.78
N SER A 144 0.66 12.29 5.78
CA SER A 144 1.79 12.64 6.64
C SER A 144 3.06 12.89 5.81
N GLN A 145 3.94 13.76 6.31
CA GLN A 145 5.18 14.10 5.60
C GLN A 145 6.03 12.86 5.33
N SER A 146 6.72 12.89 4.20
CA SER A 146 7.68 11.87 3.78
C SER A 146 7.12 10.46 3.57
N THR A 147 5.81 10.21 3.74
CA THR A 147 5.22 8.92 3.41
C THR A 147 5.35 8.64 1.92
N LEU A 148 5.77 7.42 1.57
CA LEU A 148 5.95 6.98 0.19
C LEU A 148 4.69 7.22 -0.65
N TYR A 149 4.90 7.48 -1.94
CA TYR A 149 3.82 7.52 -2.93
C TYR A 149 4.26 6.92 -4.27
N TYR A 150 3.28 6.47 -5.04
CA TYR A 150 3.45 5.68 -6.26
C TYR A 150 4.39 6.33 -7.28
N GLU A 151 4.21 7.61 -7.58
CA GLU A 151 5.02 8.32 -8.59
C GLU A 151 6.48 8.46 -8.14
N GLN A 152 6.72 8.67 -6.83
CA GLN A 152 8.08 8.64 -6.29
C GLN A 152 8.68 7.24 -6.42
N ALA A 153 7.91 6.19 -6.12
CA ALA A 153 8.37 4.82 -6.22
C ALA A 153 8.68 4.41 -7.66
N LEU A 154 7.81 4.79 -8.59
CA LEU A 154 7.98 4.58 -10.02
C LEU A 154 9.29 5.19 -10.51
N ASN A 155 9.57 6.45 -10.15
CA ASN A 155 10.81 7.11 -10.56
C ASN A 155 12.06 6.42 -10.01
N GLN A 156 12.05 6.02 -8.73
CA GLN A 156 13.19 5.34 -8.11
C GLN A 156 13.42 3.94 -8.71
N LEU A 157 12.37 3.11 -8.81
CA LEU A 157 12.48 1.77 -9.37
C LEU A 157 12.84 1.78 -10.86
N THR A 158 12.35 2.76 -11.62
CA THR A 158 12.71 2.94 -13.03
C THR A 158 14.21 3.20 -13.18
N ALA A 159 14.76 4.13 -12.39
CA ALA A 159 16.20 4.39 -12.42
C ALA A 159 17.02 3.15 -12.03
N LEU A 160 16.61 2.43 -10.98
CA LEU A 160 17.30 1.21 -10.55
C LEU A 160 17.23 0.09 -11.61
N ALA A 161 16.08 -0.09 -12.26
CA ALA A 161 15.91 -1.08 -13.31
C ALA A 161 16.74 -0.75 -14.56
N GLN A 162 16.81 0.53 -14.95
CA GLN A 162 17.66 0.98 -16.06
C GLN A 162 19.15 0.68 -15.83
N HIS A 163 19.58 0.62 -14.57
CA HIS A 163 20.95 0.28 -14.18
C HIS A 163 21.14 -1.18 -13.73
N GLY A 164 20.11 -2.03 -13.87
CA GLY A 164 20.21 -3.46 -13.54
C GLY A 164 20.47 -3.75 -12.06
N VAL A 165 20.04 -2.86 -11.15
CA VAL A 165 20.36 -2.96 -9.72
C VAL A 165 19.61 -4.12 -9.03
N PHE A 166 18.45 -4.51 -9.53
CA PHE A 166 17.68 -5.65 -9.04
C PHE A 166 17.13 -6.47 -10.22
N THR A 167 16.95 -7.77 -10.01
CA THR A 167 16.44 -8.70 -11.03
C THR A 167 15.13 -9.38 -10.62
N VAL A 168 14.75 -9.31 -9.34
CA VAL A 168 13.45 -9.80 -8.88
C VAL A 168 12.31 -9.14 -9.66
N PRO A 169 11.31 -9.92 -10.14
CA PRO A 169 10.10 -9.37 -10.72
C PRO A 169 9.31 -8.57 -9.68
N ILE A 170 9.05 -7.28 -9.98
CA ILE A 170 8.27 -6.38 -9.11
C ILE A 170 7.08 -5.84 -9.88
N ARG A 171 5.88 -5.99 -9.32
CA ARG A 171 4.70 -5.20 -9.69
C ARG A 171 4.50 -4.08 -8.66
N LEU A 172 4.77 -2.85 -9.07
CA LEU A 172 4.49 -1.66 -8.26
C LEU A 172 3.05 -1.24 -8.48
N VAL A 173 2.24 -1.18 -7.43
CA VAL A 173 0.82 -0.79 -7.47
C VAL A 173 0.63 0.56 -6.78
N GLY A 174 -0.08 1.47 -7.44
CA GLY A 174 -0.53 2.74 -6.90
C GLY A 174 -2.04 2.74 -6.68
N LEU A 175 -2.47 3.14 -5.49
CA LEU A 175 -3.87 3.35 -5.15
C LEU A 175 -4.29 4.78 -5.51
N PHE A 176 -5.37 4.93 -6.27
CA PHE A 176 -5.92 6.19 -6.77
C PHE A 176 -7.43 6.29 -6.46
N THR A 177 -7.97 7.47 -6.65
CA THR A 177 -9.41 7.75 -6.58
C THR A 177 -9.77 8.82 -7.61
N PRO A 178 -11.01 8.84 -8.13
CA PRO A 178 -11.44 9.96 -8.96
C PRO A 178 -11.47 11.28 -8.15
N VAL A 179 -11.30 12.39 -8.86
CA VAL A 179 -11.61 13.74 -8.39
C VAL A 179 -13.14 13.91 -8.40
N GLY A 180 -13.69 14.62 -7.42
CA GLY A 180 -15.14 14.79 -7.24
C GLY A 180 -15.65 14.20 -5.93
N HIS A 181 -16.94 13.92 -5.85
CA HIS A 181 -17.58 13.37 -4.66
C HIS A 181 -17.23 11.90 -4.46
N VAL A 182 -16.84 11.53 -3.24
CA VAL A 182 -16.52 10.15 -2.87
C VAL A 182 -17.06 9.81 -1.48
N SER A 183 -17.51 8.56 -1.32
CA SER A 183 -17.71 7.97 0.01
C SER A 183 -16.38 7.41 0.50
N ALA A 184 -16.00 7.73 1.73
CA ALA A 184 -14.78 7.22 2.33
C ALA A 184 -15.01 6.78 3.77
N THR A 185 -14.24 5.79 4.20
CA THR A 185 -14.15 5.37 5.60
C THR A 185 -13.38 6.43 6.37
N TRP A 186 -14.04 7.12 7.30
CA TRP A 186 -13.42 8.02 8.26
C TRP A 186 -13.16 7.29 9.58
N THR A 187 -11.90 7.27 10.02
CA THR A 187 -11.49 6.64 11.28
C THR A 187 -10.99 7.68 12.27
N GLU A 188 -11.54 7.65 13.48
CA GLU A 188 -11.01 8.37 14.64
C GLU A 188 -10.32 7.37 15.55
N TYR A 189 -9.06 7.64 15.87
CA TYR A 189 -8.24 6.78 16.72
C TYR A 189 -8.25 7.28 18.17
N SER A 190 -8.00 6.38 19.12
CA SER A 190 -7.97 6.69 20.55
C SER A 190 -6.93 7.74 20.94
N ALA A 191 -5.93 7.96 20.09
CA ALA A 191 -4.98 9.06 20.21
C ALA A 191 -4.67 9.65 18.83
N ALA A 192 -4.33 10.94 18.79
CA ALA A 192 -4.09 11.68 17.55
C ALA A 192 -2.87 11.15 16.75
N ARG A 193 -1.86 10.61 17.44
CA ARG A 193 -0.64 10.06 16.82
C ARG A 193 -0.46 8.58 17.15
N TYR A 194 0.03 7.84 16.17
CA TYR A 194 0.50 6.45 16.26
C TYR A 194 -0.50 5.39 16.72
N SER A 195 -1.63 5.76 17.32
CA SER A 195 -2.64 4.82 17.77
C SER A 195 -3.20 4.02 16.61
N ARG A 196 -3.33 2.72 16.85
CA ARG A 196 -4.05 1.77 15.99
C ARG A 196 -5.41 1.38 16.58
N THR A 197 -5.69 1.80 17.81
CA THR A 197 -6.96 1.53 18.49
C THR A 197 -8.02 2.47 17.95
N VAL A 198 -9.01 1.90 17.27
CA VAL A 198 -10.13 2.64 16.70
C VAL A 198 -11.04 3.12 17.84
N GLY A 199 -11.28 4.43 17.92
CA GLY A 199 -12.32 5.02 18.75
C GLY A 199 -13.66 5.01 18.04
N SER A 200 -13.70 5.48 16.79
CA SER A 200 -14.89 5.43 15.94
C SER A 200 -14.52 5.17 14.48
N ARG A 201 -15.45 4.55 13.73
CA ARG A 201 -15.34 4.38 12.28
C ARG A 201 -16.70 4.63 11.66
N SER A 202 -16.74 5.50 10.64
CA SER A 202 -17.98 5.87 9.95
C SER A 202 -17.75 6.02 8.45
N GLN A 203 -18.79 5.81 7.65
CA GLN A 203 -18.78 6.25 6.25
C GLN A 203 -19.17 7.72 6.19
N ARG A 204 -18.37 8.53 5.50
CA ARG A 204 -18.65 9.97 5.30
C ARG A 204 -18.46 10.35 3.84
N GLN A 205 -19.12 11.42 3.44
CA GLN A 205 -18.98 12.00 2.10
C GLN A 205 -17.87 13.05 2.09
N PHE A 206 -17.03 13.00 1.05
CA PHE A 206 -15.94 13.95 0.84
C PHE A 206 -15.96 14.46 -0.60
N THR A 207 -15.36 15.63 -0.81
CA THR A 207 -15.04 16.15 -2.12
C THR A 207 -13.53 16.16 -2.30
N ILE A 208 -13.05 15.47 -3.33
CA ILE A 208 -11.66 15.48 -3.76
C ILE A 208 -11.51 16.55 -4.82
N ILE A 209 -10.63 17.51 -4.57
CA ILE A 209 -10.44 18.69 -5.41
C ILE A 209 -8.99 18.69 -5.90
N ASN A 210 -8.78 18.90 -7.19
CA ASN A 210 -7.45 19.10 -7.74
C ASN A 210 -6.76 20.28 -7.03
N GLY A 211 -5.54 20.03 -6.55
CA GLY A 211 -4.68 21.07 -6.00
C GLY A 211 -3.43 21.28 -6.85
N ARG A 212 -2.41 21.89 -6.24
CA ARG A 212 -1.16 22.23 -6.94
C ARG A 212 -0.25 21.00 -7.06
N ALA A 213 0.51 20.94 -8.15
CA ALA A 213 1.51 19.89 -8.40
C ALA A 213 0.96 18.45 -8.26
N GLY A 214 -0.28 18.22 -8.71
CA GLY A 214 -0.92 16.91 -8.69
C GLY A 214 -1.41 16.45 -7.30
N ARG A 215 -1.19 17.22 -6.23
CA ARG A 215 -1.71 16.92 -4.88
C ARG A 215 -3.12 17.48 -4.73
N CYS A 216 -4.07 16.63 -4.35
CA CYS A 216 -5.45 17.02 -4.13
C CYS A 216 -5.67 17.58 -2.71
N ARG A 217 -6.74 18.36 -2.57
CA ARG A 217 -7.37 18.68 -1.27
C ARG A 217 -8.56 17.74 -1.07
N ILE A 218 -8.79 17.32 0.17
CA ILE A 218 -9.93 16.49 0.55
C ILE A 218 -10.70 17.22 1.63
N ASP A 219 -11.94 17.61 1.31
CA ASP A 219 -12.83 18.31 2.24
C ASP A 219 -14.03 17.42 2.56
N GLN A 220 -14.41 17.34 3.83
CA GLN A 220 -15.65 16.68 4.22
C GLN A 220 -16.84 17.50 3.70
N VAL A 221 -17.81 16.82 3.09
CA VAL A 221 -19.09 17.45 2.73
C VAL A 221 -19.89 17.62 4.02
N LEU A 222 -20.06 18.86 4.46
CA LEU A 222 -20.91 19.20 5.59
C LEU A 222 -22.38 19.19 5.14
N THR A 223 -23.23 18.55 5.94
CA THR A 223 -24.69 18.57 5.78
C THR A 223 -25.29 19.61 6.71
N ALA A 224 -26.55 20.01 6.46
CA ALA A 224 -27.24 21.02 7.27
C ALA A 224 -27.39 20.63 8.77
N ASN A 225 -27.17 19.36 9.12
CA ASN A 225 -27.20 18.85 10.49
C ASN A 225 -25.83 18.95 11.21
N ASP A 226 -24.78 19.43 10.53
CA ASP A 226 -23.43 19.59 11.08
C ASP A 226 -23.18 21.01 11.65
N PHE A 227 -24.22 21.87 11.68
CA PHE A 227 -24.20 23.24 12.21
C PHE A 227 -25.15 23.42 13.40
#